data_AF-A0AAJ7WUV1-F1
#
_entry.id   AF-A0AAJ7WUV1-F1
#
_cell.length_a   1.000
_cell.length_b   1.000
_cell.length_c   1.000
_cell.angle_alpha   90.00
_cell.angle_beta   90.00
_cell.angle_gamma   90.00
#
_symmetry.space_group_name_H-M   'P 1'
#
loop_
_entity.id
_entity.type
_entity.pdbx_description
1 polymer ?
#
loop_
_entity_poly.entity_id
_entity_poly.type
_entity_poly.pdbx_seq_one_letter_code
_entity_poly.pdbx_strand_id
1 'polypeptide(L)'
;MNADRRRKKSKISHGGGAVTHSGTPKQLQRKQNGSQPATSSTSSGPPTASRRADNEEGAGMGRRWLTLTAVVTVAAVLAAVLAVAIIVLGWADSGTLSGYHGSGENVDPSPRKAGPPAPPVTLGPGDPQPPHEPPTSTPQDSAPKAQPAPTKPKKPKLLNKFDRAIKEELDAAEKLRKKGSMDEALQAFTELVQTYPSSPRARYGKAQAEDDLAEKRRSNEQLMRAIATYAEVADLPDAPAELVQLALRRQANRLQFLGRMRSAVAALRKLVQRYPADVALQNELGVALLLQGDNKGAKVVYEEVLARSPDDGFAKVHFGFILKAENKIAESIPFLRAGLESEAPGTNDGRFYFHLGDALQRMGERDEAYRWYAQGHEQGHFSSVFQRSLYNVRGLKAQPWWTPHETGYTELVKALERGWRGIRDEALAAMDVQSGFFLPEEENLREKGDWAQFTLWQQGRKSESGCRRAPTTCSIMERFPESTGCTRGQVKFSVMHPGTHVWPHTGPTNCRLRLHLGLVIPTPGCRIRCANDTREWQEGKVLIFDDSFEHEVWQDANRARLIFIVDVWHPQLTAHQRRTLSPI
;
A
#
# COMPACT_ATOMS: atom_id res chain seq x y z
N MET A 1 -33.45 75.15 28.21
CA MET A 1 -33.79 75.81 29.49
C MET A 1 -34.10 74.73 30.51
N ASN A 2 -33.53 74.83 31.72
CA ASN A 2 -33.83 74.18 33.02
C ASN A 2 -34.37 72.74 33.15
N ALA A 3 -34.12 71.98 34.23
CA ALA A 3 -33.02 71.96 35.24
C ALA A 3 -33.27 70.81 36.25
N ASP A 4 -32.20 70.15 36.72
CA ASP A 4 -32.01 69.64 38.11
C ASP A 4 -33.00 68.56 38.70
N ARG A 5 -32.73 67.76 39.74
CA ARG A 5 -31.60 67.66 40.71
C ARG A 5 -31.57 66.31 41.46
N ARG A 6 -30.36 65.92 41.91
CA ARG A 6 -29.92 65.22 43.17
C ARG A 6 -28.81 64.15 42.94
N ARG A 7 -27.96 63.95 43.97
CA ARG A 7 -26.48 64.07 43.78
C ARG A 7 -25.54 63.65 44.96
N LYS A 8 -25.51 62.38 45.43
CA LYS A 8 -24.53 61.83 46.43
C LYS A 8 -24.23 60.34 46.15
N LYS A 9 -23.01 59.77 46.05
CA LYS A 9 -21.62 60.27 45.80
C LYS A 9 -20.56 60.32 46.95
N SER A 10 -20.14 59.16 47.48
CA SER A 10 -18.82 58.94 48.15
C SER A 10 -18.29 57.54 47.75
N LYS A 11 -17.14 57.26 47.09
CA LYS A 11 -15.74 57.77 47.17
C LYS A 11 -15.18 57.68 48.61
N ILE A 12 -14.01 57.07 48.87
CA ILE A 12 -12.62 57.48 48.55
C ILE A 12 -11.70 56.22 48.71
N SER A 13 -10.86 55.80 47.75
CA SER A 13 -9.40 56.11 47.55
C SER A 13 -8.44 55.45 48.59
N HIS A 14 -7.17 55.09 48.33
CA HIS A 14 -6.27 55.17 47.15
C HIS A 14 -4.96 54.36 47.40
N GLY A 15 -4.20 54.08 46.34
CA GLY A 15 -2.75 53.79 46.38
C GLY A 15 -2.35 52.38 46.84
N GLY A 16 -1.29 51.73 46.32
CA GLY A 16 -0.31 52.16 45.31
C GLY A 16 1.13 52.10 45.85
N GLY A 17 2.04 51.44 45.12
CA GLY A 17 3.46 51.39 45.49
C GLY A 17 4.11 50.04 45.15
N ALA A 18 5.03 50.05 44.19
CA ALA A 18 5.94 48.94 43.91
C ALA A 18 7.30 49.16 44.62
N VAL A 19 8.26 48.25 44.36
CA VAL A 19 9.74 48.40 44.44
C VAL A 19 10.46 47.46 45.44
N THR A 20 10.98 46.38 44.85
CA THR A 20 12.29 45.68 45.01
C THR A 20 12.82 45.10 46.34
N HIS A 21 13.59 44.02 46.10
CA HIS A 21 14.82 43.55 46.77
C HIS A 21 14.81 42.52 47.92
N SER A 22 15.60 41.47 47.62
CA SER A 22 16.57 40.77 48.50
C SER A 22 16.11 39.58 49.34
N GLY A 23 17.07 38.68 49.60
CA GLY A 23 17.06 37.78 50.76
C GLY A 23 16.69 36.32 50.50
N THR A 24 17.70 35.48 50.23
CA THR A 24 17.62 34.04 50.54
C THR A 24 17.65 33.81 52.05
N PRO A 25 17.20 32.63 52.52
CA PRO A 25 18.09 31.87 53.41
C PRO A 25 18.34 30.42 52.95
N LYS A 26 19.36 29.80 53.58
CA LYS A 26 20.04 28.55 53.21
C LYS A 26 19.60 27.33 54.05
N GLN A 27 19.79 26.12 53.48
CA GLN A 27 20.24 24.85 54.11
C GLN A 27 19.39 24.25 55.27
N LEU A 28 19.32 22.94 55.59
CA LEU A 28 20.13 21.72 55.38
C LEU A 28 19.17 20.53 55.12
N GLN A 29 19.43 19.50 54.31
CA GLN A 29 20.48 18.47 54.28
C GLN A 29 20.65 17.54 55.51
N ARG A 30 20.25 16.27 55.35
CA ARG A 30 20.88 15.07 55.96
C ARG A 30 20.58 13.88 55.01
N LYS A 31 21.55 13.29 54.28
CA LYS A 31 22.56 12.26 54.67
C LYS A 31 21.89 10.97 55.21
N GLN A 32 22.25 9.75 54.78
CA GLN A 32 23.61 9.25 54.48
C GLN A 32 23.64 7.89 53.72
N ASN A 33 24.76 7.62 53.00
CA ASN A 33 25.42 6.31 52.69
C ASN A 33 24.64 5.15 51.99
N GLY A 34 25.28 4.29 51.16
CA GLY A 34 26.66 4.32 50.65
C GLY A 34 27.07 3.11 49.77
N SER A 35 27.99 3.39 48.83
CA SER A 35 29.16 2.60 48.37
C SER A 35 29.02 1.25 47.60
N GLN A 36 29.63 1.24 46.39
CA GLN A 36 30.21 0.05 45.69
C GLN A 36 31.56 -0.37 46.33
N PRO A 37 32.18 -1.51 45.95
CA PRO A 37 33.01 -1.68 44.72
C PRO A 37 32.66 -2.98 43.94
N ALA A 38 33.01 -3.26 42.66
CA ALA A 38 34.31 -3.27 41.94
C ALA A 38 35.30 -4.34 42.50
N THR A 39 36.01 -5.22 41.76
CA THR A 39 36.34 -5.36 40.32
C THR A 39 36.63 -6.83 39.89
N SER A 40 36.68 -7.07 38.56
CA SER A 40 37.65 -7.91 37.81
C SER A 40 37.80 -9.45 37.98
N SER A 41 37.57 -10.12 36.84
CA SER A 41 38.47 -11.07 36.13
C SER A 41 38.62 -12.57 36.48
N THR A 42 38.35 -13.37 35.43
CA THR A 42 39.09 -14.56 34.90
C THR A 42 38.98 -15.96 35.52
N SER A 43 38.52 -16.86 34.64
CA SER A 43 39.08 -18.19 34.26
C SER A 43 38.78 -19.47 35.06
N SER A 44 38.57 -20.51 34.24
CA SER A 44 38.92 -21.94 34.42
C SER A 44 38.27 -22.77 35.54
N GLY A 45 37.44 -23.72 35.10
CA GLY A 45 37.79 -25.14 35.25
C GLY A 45 37.26 -25.88 36.49
N PRO A 46 36.79 -27.14 36.35
CA PRO A 46 36.20 -27.90 37.45
C PRO A 46 37.27 -28.62 38.30
N PRO A 47 36.85 -29.21 39.43
CA PRO A 47 36.98 -30.67 39.47
C PRO A 47 35.78 -31.42 40.10
N THR A 48 35.92 -32.74 40.13
CA THR A 48 34.93 -33.79 40.32
C THR A 48 34.73 -34.28 41.76
N ALA A 49 33.52 -34.80 42.03
CA ALA A 49 33.19 -35.95 42.91
C ALA A 49 33.75 -36.05 44.35
N SER A 50 32.87 -36.27 45.34
CA SER A 50 32.39 -37.64 45.63
C SER A 50 31.30 -37.75 46.73
N ARG A 51 30.43 -38.77 46.57
CA ARG A 51 29.73 -39.60 47.58
C ARG A 51 29.45 -39.03 49.00
N ARG A 52 28.16 -39.02 49.37
CA ARG A 52 27.55 -40.14 50.13
C ARG A 52 26.01 -40.14 50.08
N ALA A 53 25.47 -41.34 50.27
CA ALA A 53 24.09 -41.73 50.11
C ALA A 53 23.14 -41.24 51.22
N ASP A 54 21.84 -41.15 50.90
CA ASP A 54 20.75 -41.94 51.53
C ASP A 54 19.41 -41.19 51.51
N ASN A 55 18.54 -41.57 50.57
CA ASN A 55 17.12 -41.92 50.82
C ASN A 55 16.42 -42.27 49.50
N GLU A 56 15.87 -43.48 49.43
CA GLU A 56 14.87 -43.85 48.43
C GLU A 56 13.48 -43.37 48.88
N GLU A 57 12.72 -42.74 47.98
CA GLU A 57 11.43 -43.23 47.49
C GLU A 57 10.79 -42.20 46.54
N GLY A 58 10.08 -42.66 45.50
CA GLY A 58 9.14 -41.81 44.74
C GLY A 58 9.61 -41.15 43.43
N ALA A 59 10.20 -41.89 42.47
CA ALA A 59 10.48 -41.37 41.11
C ALA A 59 10.19 -42.35 39.95
N GLY A 60 9.16 -43.19 40.10
CA GLY A 60 8.85 -44.33 39.21
C GLY A 60 7.79 -44.14 38.11
N MET A 61 7.37 -42.91 37.77
CA MET A 61 6.26 -42.70 36.80
C MET A 61 6.57 -41.73 35.63
N GLY A 62 7.56 -40.84 35.76
CA GLY A 62 7.79 -39.74 34.82
C GLY A 62 8.46 -40.08 33.48
N ARG A 63 9.13 -41.24 33.35
CA ARG A 63 9.97 -41.56 32.16
C ARG A 63 9.31 -42.45 31.09
N ARG A 64 8.10 -42.98 31.35
CA ARG A 64 7.32 -43.73 30.33
C ARG A 64 6.38 -42.86 29.49
N TRP A 65 6.02 -41.67 29.97
CA TRP A 65 5.14 -40.76 29.24
C TRP A 65 5.86 -39.97 28.15
N LEU A 66 7.05 -39.42 28.44
CA LEU A 66 7.84 -38.60 27.50
C LEU A 66 8.27 -39.34 26.23
N THR A 67 8.52 -40.64 26.29
CA THR A 67 8.81 -41.46 25.09
C THR A 67 7.55 -41.77 24.29
N LEU A 68 6.39 -41.97 24.93
CA LEU A 68 5.12 -42.19 24.23
C LEU A 68 4.67 -40.95 23.46
N THR A 69 4.76 -39.74 24.05
CA THR A 69 4.35 -38.50 23.37
C THR A 69 5.22 -38.20 22.15
N ALA A 70 6.53 -38.45 22.24
CA ALA A 70 7.45 -38.27 21.12
C ALA A 70 7.15 -39.21 19.94
N VAL A 71 6.90 -40.49 20.21
CA VAL A 71 6.56 -41.49 19.19
C VAL A 71 5.22 -41.17 18.51
N VAL A 72 4.19 -40.78 19.28
CA VAL A 72 2.89 -40.38 18.73
C VAL A 72 3.00 -39.13 17.85
N THR A 73 3.81 -38.16 18.24
CA THR A 73 4.01 -36.91 17.47
C THR A 73 4.72 -37.18 16.14
N VAL A 74 5.77 -38.02 16.13
CA VAL A 74 6.47 -38.41 14.90
C VAL A 74 5.58 -39.24 13.97
N ALA A 75 4.76 -40.15 14.51
CA ALA A 75 3.80 -40.92 13.73
C ALA A 75 2.72 -40.03 13.09
N ALA A 76 2.21 -39.03 13.80
CA ALA A 76 1.24 -38.08 13.27
C ALA A 76 1.82 -37.21 12.13
N VAL A 77 3.08 -36.77 12.26
CA VAL A 77 3.77 -36.02 11.19
C VAL A 77 4.01 -36.88 9.96
N LEU A 78 4.45 -38.14 10.13
CA LEU A 78 4.62 -39.08 9.01
C LEU A 78 3.28 -39.38 8.32
N ALA A 79 2.19 -39.58 9.06
CA ALA A 79 0.86 -39.77 8.48
C ALA A 79 0.38 -38.54 7.69
N ALA A 80 0.65 -37.32 8.18
CA ALA A 80 0.33 -36.08 7.46
C ALA A 80 1.14 -35.92 6.17
N VAL A 81 2.44 -36.26 6.19
CA VAL A 81 3.30 -36.26 4.98
C VAL A 81 2.83 -37.31 3.97
N LEU A 82 2.43 -38.49 4.43
CA LEU A 82 1.90 -39.55 3.56
C LEU A 82 0.55 -39.15 2.93
N ALA A 83 -0.34 -38.51 3.70
CA ALA A 83 -1.61 -38.01 3.20
C ALA A 83 -1.42 -36.92 2.12
N VAL A 84 -0.45 -36.00 2.30
CA VAL A 84 -0.11 -35.01 1.28
C VAL A 84 0.49 -35.68 0.03
N ALA A 85 1.35 -36.69 0.18
CA ALA A 85 1.89 -37.44 -0.95
C ALA A 85 0.80 -38.19 -1.75
N ILE A 86 -0.19 -38.78 -1.07
CA ILE A 86 -1.34 -39.44 -1.70
C ILE A 86 -2.22 -38.42 -2.45
N ILE A 87 -2.42 -37.22 -1.91
CA ILE A 87 -3.17 -36.14 -2.60
C ILE A 87 -2.42 -35.67 -3.86
N VAL A 88 -1.08 -35.52 -3.79
CA VAL A 88 -0.26 -35.09 -4.94
C VAL A 88 -0.19 -36.16 -6.03
N LEU A 89 -0.13 -37.45 -5.67
CA LEU A 89 -0.12 -38.55 -6.63
C LEU A 89 -1.53 -38.85 -7.19
N GLY A 90 -2.59 -38.64 -6.41
CA GLY A 90 -3.99 -38.84 -6.85
C GLY A 90 -4.48 -37.86 -7.91
N TRP A 91 -3.72 -36.80 -8.21
CA TRP A 91 -4.00 -35.88 -9.34
C TRP A 91 -3.28 -36.27 -10.64
N ALA A 92 -2.43 -37.30 -10.62
CA ALA A 92 -1.64 -37.72 -11.77
C ALA A 92 -2.28 -38.84 -12.61
N ASP A 93 -3.35 -39.49 -12.12
CA ASP A 93 -3.91 -40.69 -12.74
C ASP A 93 -5.45 -40.63 -12.87
N SER A 94 -5.91 -39.86 -13.87
CA SER A 94 -7.28 -39.85 -14.39
C SER A 94 -7.29 -39.24 -15.80
N GLY A 95 -7.13 -40.09 -16.82
CA GLY A 95 -7.41 -39.73 -18.22
C GLY A 95 -8.92 -39.59 -18.50
N THR A 96 -9.42 -39.55 -19.72
CA THR A 96 -8.86 -39.81 -21.06
C THR A 96 -9.67 -38.96 -22.08
N LEU A 97 -9.05 -38.35 -23.09
CA LEU A 97 -8.89 -38.91 -24.44
C LEU A 97 -10.15 -39.58 -25.04
N SER A 98 -10.88 -38.81 -25.87
CA SER A 98 -11.46 -39.28 -27.13
C SER A 98 -11.29 -38.16 -28.15
N GLY A 99 -10.69 -38.46 -29.30
CA GLY A 99 -10.45 -37.48 -30.37
C GLY A 99 -11.11 -37.93 -31.67
N TYR A 100 -11.20 -37.03 -32.65
CA TYR A 100 -11.35 -37.42 -34.05
C TYR A 100 -10.70 -36.40 -35.00
N HIS A 101 -10.49 -36.83 -36.24
CA HIS A 101 -9.66 -36.19 -37.26
C HIS A 101 -10.06 -34.77 -37.64
N GLY A 102 -9.07 -34.01 -38.13
CA GLY A 102 -9.29 -32.71 -38.75
C GLY A 102 -9.48 -32.79 -40.27
N SER A 103 -9.83 -31.64 -40.82
CA SER A 103 -9.68 -31.29 -42.24
C SER A 103 -9.30 -29.82 -42.28
N GLY A 104 -8.20 -29.49 -42.96
CA GLY A 104 -7.81 -28.09 -43.16
C GLY A 104 -8.62 -27.47 -44.31
N GLU A 105 -8.84 -26.16 -44.26
CA GLU A 105 -9.17 -25.38 -45.44
C GLU A 105 -8.59 -23.97 -45.32
N ASN A 106 -7.94 -23.52 -46.38
CA ASN A 106 -7.40 -22.17 -46.50
C ASN A 106 -8.53 -21.21 -46.90
N VAL A 107 -8.59 -20.02 -46.28
CA VAL A 107 -9.17 -18.84 -46.96
C VAL A 107 -8.31 -17.60 -46.68
N ASP A 108 -7.98 -16.91 -47.77
CA ASP A 108 -7.14 -15.71 -47.90
C ASP A 108 -7.82 -14.44 -47.31
N PRO A 109 -7.08 -13.38 -46.91
CA PRO A 109 -7.67 -12.19 -46.30
C PRO A 109 -8.02 -11.12 -47.35
N SER A 110 -9.21 -10.51 -47.23
CA SER A 110 -9.53 -9.27 -47.96
C SER A 110 -10.63 -8.44 -47.29
N PRO A 111 -10.69 -7.11 -47.56
CA PRO A 111 -11.05 -6.14 -46.53
C PRO A 111 -12.54 -5.78 -46.49
N ARG A 112 -13.03 -5.38 -45.31
CA ARG A 112 -14.36 -4.76 -45.16
C ARG A 112 -14.28 -3.25 -44.98
N LYS A 113 -15.20 -2.58 -45.66
CA LYS A 113 -15.23 -1.14 -45.94
C LYS A 113 -15.74 -0.32 -44.75
N ALA A 114 -15.40 0.96 -44.74
CA ALA A 114 -15.93 1.96 -43.81
C ALA A 114 -17.46 2.16 -43.97
N GLY A 115 -18.13 2.47 -42.85
CA GLY A 115 -19.51 2.96 -42.80
C GLY A 115 -19.58 4.50 -42.73
N PRO A 116 -20.74 5.11 -43.06
CA PRO A 116 -20.86 6.56 -43.27
C PRO A 116 -20.98 7.39 -41.96
N PRO A 117 -20.67 8.71 -42.02
CA PRO A 117 -20.71 9.60 -40.86
C PRO A 117 -22.10 10.17 -40.55
N ALA A 118 -22.27 10.65 -39.31
CA ALA A 118 -23.47 11.32 -38.78
C ALA A 118 -23.51 12.84 -39.11
N PRO A 119 -24.69 13.50 -39.10
CA PRO A 119 -24.89 14.84 -39.66
C PRO A 119 -24.44 16.01 -38.75
N PRO A 120 -24.25 17.23 -39.32
CA PRO A 120 -23.60 18.35 -38.64
C PRO A 120 -24.55 19.26 -37.82
N VAL A 121 -23.97 19.97 -36.85
CA VAL A 121 -24.59 21.10 -36.14
C VAL A 121 -23.94 22.40 -36.62
N THR A 122 -24.74 23.41 -36.93
CA THR A 122 -24.32 24.70 -37.50
C THR A 122 -24.09 25.76 -36.43
N LEU A 123 -22.94 26.45 -36.51
CA LEU A 123 -22.73 27.79 -35.93
C LEU A 123 -22.00 28.65 -36.98
N GLY A 124 -22.41 29.92 -37.09
CA GLY A 124 -21.96 30.85 -38.15
C GLY A 124 -20.59 31.50 -37.90
N PRO A 125 -20.01 32.15 -38.93
CA PRO A 125 -18.61 32.55 -38.93
C PRO A 125 -18.37 34.01 -38.49
N GLY A 126 -17.14 34.30 -38.05
CA GLY A 126 -16.68 35.67 -37.81
C GLY A 126 -15.23 35.76 -37.35
N ASP A 127 -14.31 35.96 -38.29
CA ASP A 127 -12.94 36.45 -38.09
C ASP A 127 -12.65 37.46 -39.23
N PRO A 128 -11.96 38.58 -38.95
CA PRO A 128 -10.69 38.78 -39.66
C PRO A 128 -9.60 39.59 -38.89
N GLN A 129 -8.46 38.91 -38.64
CA GLN A 129 -7.06 39.39 -38.76
C GLN A 129 -6.50 40.63 -37.97
N PRO A 130 -5.15 40.72 -37.79
CA PRO A 130 -4.48 41.47 -36.71
C PRO A 130 -3.96 42.86 -37.15
N PRO A 131 -3.43 43.72 -36.23
CA PRO A 131 -1.95 43.82 -36.07
C PRO A 131 -1.39 44.30 -34.69
N HIS A 132 -0.04 44.31 -34.59
CA HIS A 132 0.87 45.14 -33.74
C HIS A 132 1.53 44.63 -32.43
N GLU A 133 2.87 44.70 -32.41
CA GLU A 133 3.80 44.94 -31.29
C GLU A 133 4.16 46.46 -31.21
N PRO A 134 4.96 46.96 -30.23
CA PRO A 134 5.08 46.69 -28.78
C PRO A 134 4.91 48.01 -27.95
N PRO A 135 5.31 48.09 -26.65
CA PRO A 135 6.68 48.55 -26.39
C PRO A 135 7.38 47.92 -25.16
N THR A 136 8.67 48.25 -25.01
CA THR A 136 9.65 47.73 -24.05
C THR A 136 9.66 48.43 -22.69
N SER A 137 9.92 47.67 -21.62
CA SER A 137 10.65 48.16 -20.44
C SER A 137 11.29 47.02 -19.63
N THR A 138 12.60 47.08 -19.41
CA THR A 138 13.39 46.18 -18.57
C THR A 138 13.30 46.54 -17.08
N PRO A 139 13.49 45.57 -16.18
CA PRO A 139 14.46 45.74 -15.10
C PRO A 139 15.57 44.66 -15.10
N GLN A 140 16.66 44.94 -14.37
CA GLN A 140 17.94 44.25 -14.50
C GLN A 140 18.14 43.06 -13.52
N ASP A 141 18.94 42.10 -14.00
CA ASP A 141 19.90 41.26 -13.28
C ASP A 141 19.72 40.93 -11.79
N SER A 142 19.33 39.68 -11.54
CA SER A 142 20.08 38.81 -10.61
C SER A 142 19.90 37.33 -10.97
N ALA A 143 20.56 36.86 -12.03
CA ALA A 143 20.46 35.47 -12.47
C ALA A 143 21.14 34.50 -11.48
N PRO A 144 20.46 33.45 -10.97
CA PRO A 144 21.13 32.37 -10.26
C PRO A 144 22.05 31.62 -11.23
N LYS A 145 23.25 31.24 -10.76
CA LYS A 145 24.25 30.54 -11.58
C LYS A 145 23.66 29.28 -12.21
N ALA A 146 23.68 29.22 -13.55
CA ALA A 146 23.24 28.06 -14.29
C ALA A 146 23.97 26.79 -13.82
N GLN A 147 23.21 25.75 -13.47
CA GLN A 147 23.77 24.43 -13.19
C GLN A 147 24.46 23.90 -14.47
N PRO A 148 25.61 23.22 -14.37
CA PRO A 148 26.27 22.66 -15.54
C PRO A 148 25.36 21.62 -16.20
N ALA A 149 25.18 21.74 -17.52
CA ALA A 149 24.33 20.85 -18.28
C ALA A 149 24.71 19.38 -18.06
N PRO A 150 23.74 18.45 -17.94
CA PRO A 150 24.03 17.05 -17.64
C PRO A 150 24.93 16.45 -18.72
N THR A 151 26.14 16.05 -18.30
CA THR A 151 27.10 15.41 -19.19
C THR A 151 26.47 14.17 -19.80
N LYS A 152 26.45 14.07 -21.15
CA LYS A 152 25.90 12.91 -21.86
C LYS A 152 26.41 11.62 -21.21
N PRO A 153 25.54 10.69 -20.80
CA PRO A 153 25.97 9.51 -20.05
C PRO A 153 26.97 8.71 -20.88
N LYS A 154 28.15 8.45 -20.31
CA LYS A 154 29.18 7.62 -20.93
C LYS A 154 28.58 6.24 -21.18
N LYS A 155 28.76 5.69 -22.39
CA LYS A 155 28.28 4.33 -22.71
C LYS A 155 28.84 3.34 -21.68
N PRO A 156 28.01 2.48 -21.07
CA PRO A 156 28.45 1.68 -19.96
C PRO A 156 29.50 0.65 -20.37
N LYS A 157 30.49 0.43 -19.52
CA LYS A 157 31.62 -0.49 -19.72
C LYS A 157 31.23 -1.92 -19.36
N LEU A 158 30.42 -2.54 -20.22
CA LEU A 158 29.84 -3.87 -19.99
C LEU A 158 30.77 -5.05 -20.32
N LEU A 159 31.99 -4.82 -20.81
CA LEU A 159 32.93 -5.85 -21.27
C LEU A 159 34.25 -5.82 -20.49
N ASN A 160 34.60 -6.94 -19.85
CA ASN A 160 35.92 -7.12 -19.24
C ASN A 160 36.99 -7.36 -20.34
N LYS A 161 38.22 -7.77 -19.96
CA LYS A 161 39.29 -8.02 -20.94
C LYS A 161 38.96 -9.21 -21.86
N PHE A 162 38.37 -10.27 -21.30
CA PHE A 162 38.01 -11.49 -22.02
C PHE A 162 36.80 -11.27 -22.95
N ASP A 163 35.72 -10.64 -22.45
CA ASP A 163 34.50 -10.34 -23.22
C ASP A 163 34.76 -9.49 -24.48
N ARG A 164 35.89 -8.77 -24.55
CA ARG A 164 36.29 -8.02 -25.76
C ARG A 164 36.86 -8.91 -26.86
N ALA A 165 37.43 -10.07 -26.53
CA ALA A 165 37.91 -11.03 -27.52
C ALA A 165 36.74 -11.73 -28.22
N ILE A 166 35.69 -12.07 -27.46
CA ILE A 166 34.46 -12.74 -27.93
C ILE A 166 33.34 -11.74 -28.31
N LYS A 167 33.70 -10.48 -28.61
CA LYS A 167 32.72 -9.39 -28.76
C LYS A 167 31.74 -9.61 -29.90
N GLU A 168 32.20 -10.14 -31.03
CA GLU A 168 31.36 -10.33 -32.23
C GLU A 168 30.27 -11.38 -31.99
N GLU A 169 30.61 -12.44 -31.25
CA GLU A 169 29.71 -13.52 -30.86
C GLU A 169 28.64 -13.01 -29.86
N LEU A 170 29.07 -12.21 -28.87
CA LEU A 170 28.18 -11.53 -27.92
C LEU A 170 27.23 -10.53 -28.60
N ASP A 171 27.74 -9.76 -29.57
CA ASP A 171 26.94 -8.82 -30.37
C ASP A 171 25.92 -9.57 -31.25
N ALA A 172 26.29 -10.72 -31.81
CA ALA A 172 25.40 -11.55 -32.63
C ALA A 172 24.22 -12.10 -31.81
N ALA A 173 24.48 -12.66 -30.62
CA ALA A 173 23.43 -13.11 -29.71
C ALA A 173 22.54 -11.94 -29.21
N GLU A 174 23.13 -10.79 -28.89
CA GLU A 174 22.37 -9.58 -28.52
C GLU A 174 21.51 -9.05 -29.69
N LYS A 175 21.96 -9.22 -30.94
CA LYS A 175 21.20 -8.85 -32.15
C LYS A 175 19.99 -9.75 -32.35
N LEU A 176 20.07 -11.05 -32.03
CA LEU A 176 18.92 -11.95 -32.01
C LEU A 176 17.89 -11.49 -30.95
N ARG A 177 18.36 -11.19 -29.73
CA ARG A 177 17.50 -10.70 -28.64
C ARG A 177 16.75 -9.43 -29.03
N LYS A 178 17.46 -8.44 -29.58
CA LYS A 178 16.91 -7.15 -30.06
C LYS A 178 15.97 -7.27 -31.26
N LYS A 179 16.05 -8.34 -32.04
CA LYS A 179 15.09 -8.66 -33.11
C LYS A 179 13.79 -9.29 -32.60
N GLY A 180 13.73 -9.68 -31.32
CA GLY A 180 12.60 -10.43 -30.75
C GLY A 180 12.71 -11.96 -30.91
N SER A 181 13.81 -12.47 -31.49
CA SER A 181 14.14 -13.90 -31.54
C SER A 181 14.61 -14.41 -30.17
N MET A 182 13.75 -14.32 -29.15
CA MET A 182 14.10 -14.59 -27.75
C MET A 182 14.59 -16.02 -27.52
N ASP A 183 13.95 -16.99 -28.17
CA ASP A 183 14.29 -18.41 -28.06
C ASP A 183 15.67 -18.72 -28.70
N GLU A 184 15.96 -18.16 -29.89
CA GLU A 184 17.28 -18.24 -30.55
C GLU A 184 18.37 -17.50 -29.76
N ALA A 185 18.04 -16.34 -29.20
CA ALA A 185 18.96 -15.56 -28.38
C ALA A 185 19.31 -16.28 -27.07
N LEU A 186 18.33 -16.94 -26.43
CA LEU A 186 18.56 -17.76 -25.25
C LEU A 186 19.46 -18.96 -25.56
N GLN A 187 19.24 -19.62 -26.71
CA GLN A 187 20.10 -20.71 -27.17
C GLN A 187 21.54 -20.21 -27.40
N ALA A 188 21.72 -19.15 -28.19
CA ALA A 188 23.03 -18.58 -28.48
C ALA A 188 23.78 -18.11 -27.21
N PHE A 189 23.10 -17.44 -26.27
CA PHE A 189 23.73 -17.07 -24.99
C PHE A 189 24.00 -18.28 -24.08
N THR A 190 23.21 -19.36 -24.19
CA THR A 190 23.47 -20.61 -23.45
C THR A 190 24.71 -21.31 -23.98
N GLU A 191 24.87 -21.40 -25.30
CA GLU A 191 26.09 -21.89 -25.96
C GLU A 191 27.32 -21.05 -25.58
N LEU A 192 27.21 -19.72 -25.59
CA LEU A 192 28.29 -18.84 -25.14
C LEU A 192 28.64 -19.03 -23.65
N VAL A 193 27.67 -19.32 -22.78
CA VAL A 193 27.93 -19.64 -21.37
C VAL A 193 28.54 -21.05 -21.20
N GLN A 194 28.27 -22.00 -22.09
CA GLN A 194 28.91 -23.32 -22.09
C GLN A 194 30.36 -23.25 -22.58
N THR A 195 30.61 -22.56 -23.69
CA THR A 195 31.95 -22.37 -24.27
C THR A 195 32.82 -21.44 -23.41
N TYR A 196 32.22 -20.41 -22.81
CA TYR A 196 32.91 -19.41 -22.01
C TYR A 196 32.27 -19.22 -20.62
N PRO A 197 32.36 -20.21 -19.70
CA PRO A 197 31.66 -20.18 -18.41
C PRO A 197 31.98 -18.96 -17.52
N SER A 198 33.18 -18.39 -17.69
CA SER A 198 33.66 -17.22 -16.97
C SER A 198 33.18 -15.88 -17.54
N SER A 199 32.56 -15.82 -18.74
CA SER A 199 32.14 -14.56 -19.37
C SER A 199 30.97 -13.91 -18.62
N PRO A 200 31.16 -12.75 -17.98
CA PRO A 200 30.09 -12.03 -17.30
C PRO A 200 29.07 -11.49 -18.29
N ARG A 201 29.51 -11.04 -19.47
CA ARG A 201 28.60 -10.50 -20.50
C ARG A 201 27.73 -11.57 -21.15
N ALA A 202 28.26 -12.78 -21.38
CA ALA A 202 27.46 -13.91 -21.88
C ALA A 202 26.40 -14.30 -20.84
N ARG A 203 26.79 -14.44 -19.57
CA ARG A 203 25.89 -14.77 -18.46
C ARG A 203 24.76 -13.73 -18.30
N TYR A 204 25.10 -12.45 -18.37
CA TYR A 204 24.10 -11.37 -18.35
C TYR A 204 23.17 -11.41 -19.58
N GLY A 205 23.70 -11.72 -20.77
CA GLY A 205 22.89 -11.86 -21.98
C GLY A 205 21.89 -13.02 -21.89
N LYS A 206 22.31 -14.16 -21.32
CA LYS A 206 21.43 -15.29 -20.99
C LYS A 206 20.31 -14.85 -20.04
N ALA A 207 20.65 -14.16 -18.94
CA ALA A 207 19.66 -13.67 -17.98
C ALA A 207 18.63 -12.72 -18.63
N GLN A 208 19.07 -11.82 -19.53
CA GLN A 208 18.17 -10.96 -20.30
C GLN A 208 17.25 -11.75 -21.23
N ALA A 209 17.76 -12.76 -21.95
CA ALA A 209 16.95 -13.59 -22.82
C ALA A 209 15.93 -14.45 -22.04
N GLU A 210 16.29 -14.95 -20.85
CA GLU A 210 15.36 -15.64 -19.94
C GLU A 210 14.25 -14.72 -19.42
N ASP A 211 14.58 -13.45 -19.12
CA ASP A 211 13.66 -12.41 -18.64
C ASP A 211 12.67 -11.98 -19.75
N ASP A 212 13.18 -11.68 -20.96
CA ASP A 212 12.36 -11.36 -22.13
C ASP A 212 11.41 -12.54 -22.47
N LEU A 213 11.90 -13.77 -22.39
CA LEU A 213 11.11 -14.98 -22.65
C LEU A 213 10.04 -15.20 -21.56
N ALA A 214 10.37 -14.92 -20.29
CA ALA A 214 9.43 -14.98 -19.19
C ALA A 214 8.29 -13.95 -19.34
N GLU A 215 8.60 -12.74 -19.83
CA GLU A 215 7.58 -11.74 -20.18
C GLU A 215 6.70 -12.22 -21.36
N LYS A 216 7.30 -12.73 -22.46
CA LYS A 216 6.58 -13.29 -23.63
C LYS A 216 5.66 -14.46 -23.25
N ARG A 217 6.13 -15.39 -22.43
CA ARG A 217 5.38 -16.60 -22.00
C ARG A 217 4.55 -16.38 -20.74
N ARG A 218 4.65 -15.21 -20.10
CA ARG A 218 4.03 -14.88 -18.80
C ARG A 218 4.32 -15.92 -17.70
N SER A 219 5.56 -16.42 -17.66
CA SER A 219 5.97 -17.54 -16.79
C SER A 219 6.81 -17.09 -15.61
N ASN A 220 6.25 -17.18 -14.41
CA ASN A 220 6.97 -16.93 -13.15
C ASN A 220 8.12 -17.91 -12.92
N GLU A 221 8.03 -19.14 -13.44
CA GLU A 221 9.11 -20.13 -13.34
C GLU A 221 10.33 -19.71 -14.17
N GLN A 222 10.11 -19.24 -15.42
CA GLN A 222 11.19 -18.70 -16.24
C GLN A 222 11.78 -17.42 -15.64
N LEU A 223 10.95 -16.57 -15.04
CA LEU A 223 11.44 -15.36 -14.37
C LEU A 223 12.31 -15.70 -13.14
N MET A 224 11.99 -16.78 -12.42
CA MET A 224 12.85 -17.30 -11.35
C MET A 224 14.21 -17.80 -11.86
N ARG A 225 14.27 -18.39 -13.07
CA ARG A 225 15.54 -18.76 -13.72
C ARG A 225 16.36 -17.51 -14.07
N ALA A 226 15.74 -16.50 -14.70
CA ALA A 226 16.38 -15.22 -14.99
C ALA A 226 16.95 -14.55 -13.73
N ILE A 227 16.19 -14.53 -12.62
CA ILE A 227 16.61 -14.02 -11.31
C ILE A 227 17.85 -14.75 -10.77
N ALA A 228 17.96 -16.06 -10.97
CA ALA A 228 19.14 -16.84 -10.61
C ALA A 228 20.34 -16.47 -11.51
N THR A 229 20.15 -16.47 -12.83
CA THR A 229 21.23 -16.13 -13.78
C THR A 229 21.73 -14.70 -13.61
N TYR A 230 20.89 -13.73 -13.24
CA TYR A 230 21.35 -12.37 -12.87
C TYR A 230 22.20 -12.34 -11.60
N ALA A 231 21.93 -13.22 -10.63
CA ALA A 231 22.75 -13.33 -9.42
C ALA A 231 24.16 -13.81 -9.76
N GLU A 232 24.26 -14.85 -10.60
CA GLU A 232 25.52 -15.46 -11.03
C GLU A 232 26.48 -14.45 -11.67
N VAL A 233 25.98 -13.41 -12.36
CA VAL A 233 26.80 -12.33 -12.94
C VAL A 233 27.66 -11.61 -11.89
N ALA A 234 27.17 -11.49 -10.66
CA ALA A 234 27.90 -10.82 -9.57
C ALA A 234 28.99 -11.68 -8.93
N ASP A 235 28.91 -13.01 -9.10
CA ASP A 235 29.83 -14.01 -8.55
C ASP A 235 30.94 -14.41 -9.55
N LEU A 236 30.85 -13.96 -10.82
CA LEU A 236 31.85 -14.25 -11.86
C LEU A 236 33.13 -13.40 -11.73
N PRO A 237 34.31 -13.98 -12.06
CA PRO A 237 35.59 -13.27 -12.01
C PRO A 237 35.64 -12.13 -13.03
N ASP A 238 36.35 -11.05 -12.67
CA ASP A 238 36.53 -9.86 -13.50
C ASP A 238 35.23 -9.25 -14.07
N ALA A 239 34.09 -9.45 -13.41
CA ALA A 239 32.81 -8.85 -13.78
C ALA A 239 32.88 -7.31 -13.69
N PRO A 240 32.64 -6.55 -14.78
CA PRO A 240 32.69 -5.09 -14.75
C PRO A 240 31.67 -4.53 -13.75
N ALA A 241 32.08 -3.57 -12.92
CA ALA A 241 31.23 -3.03 -11.84
C ALA A 241 29.86 -2.54 -12.35
N GLU A 242 29.83 -1.84 -13.49
CA GLU A 242 28.60 -1.37 -14.14
C GLU A 242 27.69 -2.52 -14.59
N LEU A 243 28.25 -3.65 -15.04
CA LEU A 243 27.49 -4.84 -15.41
C LEU A 243 26.90 -5.55 -14.18
N VAL A 244 27.70 -5.69 -13.11
CA VAL A 244 27.23 -6.23 -11.82
C VAL A 244 26.11 -5.38 -11.24
N GLN A 245 26.22 -4.05 -11.33
CA GLN A 245 25.20 -3.11 -10.89
C GLN A 245 23.89 -3.30 -11.68
N LEU A 246 23.95 -3.39 -13.01
CA LEU A 246 22.78 -3.63 -13.86
C LEU A 246 22.12 -4.99 -13.58
N ALA A 247 22.92 -6.05 -13.42
CA ALA A 247 22.43 -7.40 -13.16
C ALA A 247 21.68 -7.49 -11.82
N LEU A 248 22.30 -7.05 -10.72
CA LEU A 248 21.67 -7.08 -9.40
C LEU A 248 20.48 -6.11 -9.30
N ARG A 249 20.49 -4.98 -10.01
CA ARG A 249 19.36 -4.03 -10.00
C ARG A 249 18.15 -4.61 -10.74
N ARG A 250 18.37 -5.27 -11.89
CA ARG A 250 17.30 -6.00 -12.59
C ARG A 250 16.83 -7.20 -11.76
N GLN A 251 17.73 -7.95 -11.13
CA GLN A 251 17.38 -9.03 -10.19
C GLN A 251 16.43 -8.53 -9.08
N ALA A 252 16.79 -7.43 -8.41
CA ALA A 252 15.97 -6.83 -7.37
C ALA A 252 14.58 -6.41 -7.89
N ASN A 253 14.52 -5.76 -9.06
CA ASN A 253 13.26 -5.37 -9.69
C ASN A 253 12.36 -6.59 -10.00
N ARG A 254 12.94 -7.69 -10.53
CA ARG A 254 12.21 -8.93 -10.81
C ARG A 254 11.76 -9.66 -9.55
N LEU A 255 12.55 -9.60 -8.47
CA LEU A 255 12.14 -10.10 -7.16
C LEU A 255 10.96 -9.29 -6.56
N GLN A 256 10.93 -7.96 -6.74
CA GLN A 256 9.79 -7.13 -6.35
C GLN A 256 8.54 -7.49 -7.15
N PHE A 257 8.66 -7.67 -8.48
CA PHE A 257 7.56 -8.09 -9.36
C PHE A 257 6.92 -9.43 -8.93
N LEU A 258 7.73 -10.40 -8.49
CA LEU A 258 7.25 -11.67 -7.94
C LEU A 258 6.78 -11.60 -6.47
N GLY A 259 6.70 -10.41 -5.87
CA GLY A 259 6.34 -10.23 -4.46
C GLY A 259 7.38 -10.77 -3.45
N ARG A 260 8.58 -11.15 -3.89
CA ARG A 260 9.66 -11.71 -3.05
C ARG A 260 10.43 -10.59 -2.34
N MET A 261 9.72 -9.75 -1.58
CA MET A 261 10.22 -8.47 -1.09
C MET A 261 11.44 -8.59 -0.18
N ARG A 262 11.48 -9.58 0.73
CA ARG A 262 12.66 -9.87 1.57
C ARG A 262 13.92 -10.14 0.76
N SER A 263 13.80 -10.86 -0.35
CA SER A 263 14.92 -11.16 -1.26
C SER A 263 15.33 -9.92 -2.05
N ALA A 264 14.37 -9.10 -2.49
CA ALA A 264 14.66 -7.82 -3.16
C ALA A 264 15.42 -6.84 -2.25
N VAL A 265 14.99 -6.69 -1.00
CA VAL A 265 15.68 -5.88 0.02
C VAL A 265 17.09 -6.42 0.27
N ALA A 266 17.28 -7.73 0.36
CA ALA A 266 18.61 -8.34 0.53
C ALA A 266 19.54 -8.04 -0.67
N ALA A 267 19.03 -8.11 -1.91
CA ALA A 267 19.80 -7.76 -3.11
C ALA A 267 20.15 -6.25 -3.15
N LEU A 268 19.20 -5.38 -2.82
CA LEU A 268 19.41 -3.93 -2.78
C LEU A 268 20.39 -3.51 -1.67
N ARG A 269 20.37 -4.16 -0.50
CA ARG A 269 21.37 -3.92 0.55
C ARG A 269 22.79 -4.26 0.08
N LYS A 270 22.99 -5.39 -0.63
CA LYS A 270 24.29 -5.73 -1.23
C LYS A 270 24.74 -4.70 -2.26
N LEU A 271 23.81 -4.18 -3.07
CA LEU A 271 24.08 -3.11 -4.04
C LEU A 271 24.51 -1.81 -3.35
N VAL A 272 23.75 -1.32 -2.37
CA VAL A 272 24.06 -0.09 -1.64
C VAL A 272 25.39 -0.21 -0.88
N GLN A 273 25.72 -1.38 -0.33
CA GLN A 273 27.03 -1.64 0.28
C GLN A 273 28.19 -1.54 -0.73
N ARG A 274 27.99 -1.97 -1.98
CA ARG A 274 29.02 -1.92 -3.02
C ARG A 274 29.12 -0.55 -3.72
N TYR A 275 28.03 0.21 -3.73
CA TYR A 275 27.91 1.52 -4.38
C TYR A 275 27.33 2.58 -3.42
N PRO A 276 28.00 2.89 -2.28
CA PRO A 276 27.43 3.73 -1.22
C PRO A 276 27.23 5.21 -1.59
N ALA A 277 27.77 5.65 -2.73
CA ALA A 277 27.56 6.99 -3.28
C ALA A 277 26.39 7.06 -4.29
N ASP A 278 25.77 5.93 -4.66
CA ASP A 278 24.65 5.90 -5.59
C ASP A 278 23.32 6.14 -4.84
N VAL A 279 22.85 7.39 -4.91
CA VAL A 279 21.59 7.84 -4.29
C VAL A 279 20.38 7.13 -4.91
N ALA A 280 20.41 6.78 -6.19
CA ALA A 280 19.29 6.09 -6.83
C ALA A 280 19.12 4.66 -6.28
N LEU A 281 20.22 3.95 -5.99
CA LEU A 281 20.18 2.64 -5.32
C LEU A 281 19.67 2.73 -3.87
N GLN A 282 19.97 3.82 -3.15
CA GLN A 282 19.44 4.06 -1.81
C GLN A 282 17.94 4.36 -1.86
N ASN A 283 17.50 5.20 -2.79
CA ASN A 283 16.10 5.47 -3.06
C ASN A 283 15.31 4.19 -3.42
N GLU A 284 15.88 3.28 -4.23
CA GLU A 284 15.29 1.97 -4.52
C GLU A 284 15.24 1.03 -3.30
N LEU A 285 16.27 1.05 -2.44
CA LEU A 285 16.24 0.32 -1.17
C LEU A 285 15.14 0.84 -0.24
N GLY A 286 14.96 2.17 -0.15
CA GLY A 286 13.87 2.79 0.61
C GLY A 286 12.49 2.33 0.14
N VAL A 287 12.25 2.30 -1.18
CA VAL A 287 10.99 1.78 -1.76
C VAL A 287 10.80 0.31 -1.43
N ALA A 288 11.84 -0.53 -1.57
CA ALA A 288 11.73 -1.95 -1.27
C ALA A 288 11.44 -2.23 0.21
N LEU A 289 11.94 -1.39 1.12
CA LEU A 289 11.63 -1.44 2.55
C LEU A 289 10.18 -1.03 2.84
N LEU A 290 9.67 0.03 2.20
CA LEU A 290 8.25 0.41 2.26
C LEU A 290 7.32 -0.70 1.76
N LEU A 291 7.64 -1.31 0.63
CA LEU A 291 6.88 -2.45 0.08
C LEU A 291 6.97 -3.71 0.97
N GLN A 292 7.95 -3.80 1.86
CA GLN A 292 8.05 -4.85 2.89
C GLN A 292 7.27 -4.50 4.17
N GLY A 293 6.79 -3.26 4.32
CA GLY A 293 6.20 -2.72 5.56
C GLY A 293 7.24 -2.26 6.59
N ASP A 294 8.54 -2.20 6.24
CA ASP A 294 9.60 -1.70 7.12
C ASP A 294 9.75 -0.18 6.99
N ASN A 295 8.73 0.54 7.44
CA ASN A 295 8.71 2.01 7.41
C ASN A 295 9.88 2.62 8.21
N LYS A 296 10.31 1.96 9.30
CA LYS A 296 11.44 2.40 10.13
C LYS A 296 12.76 2.29 9.37
N GLY A 297 13.01 1.15 8.73
CA GLY A 297 14.18 0.96 7.87
C GLY A 297 14.19 1.91 6.68
N ALA A 298 13.04 2.10 6.03
CA ALA A 298 12.91 3.06 4.92
C ALA A 298 13.22 4.50 5.36
N LYS A 299 12.75 4.90 6.56
CA LYS A 299 12.99 6.23 7.11
C LYS A 299 14.46 6.54 7.25
N VAL A 300 15.23 5.65 7.87
CA VAL A 300 16.69 5.79 8.05
C VAL A 300 17.39 5.97 6.70
N VAL A 301 17.00 5.20 5.68
CA VAL A 301 17.57 5.32 4.33
C VAL A 301 17.30 6.70 3.71
N TYR A 302 16.08 7.23 3.84
CA TYR A 302 15.77 8.57 3.31
C TYR A 302 16.38 9.71 4.15
N GLU A 303 16.55 9.53 5.46
CA GLU A 303 17.32 10.45 6.32
C GLU A 303 18.79 10.52 5.87
N GLU A 304 19.42 9.36 5.60
CA GLU A 304 20.78 9.29 5.06
C GLU A 304 20.90 9.89 3.64
N VAL A 305 19.88 9.75 2.79
CA VAL A 305 19.85 10.40 1.46
C VAL A 305 19.76 11.91 1.61
N LEU A 306 18.76 12.42 2.36
CA LEU A 306 18.53 13.86 2.53
C LEU A 306 19.66 14.57 3.28
N ALA A 307 20.40 13.87 4.15
CA ALA A 307 21.60 14.41 4.80
C ALA A 307 22.77 14.69 3.83
N ARG A 308 22.82 14.00 2.68
CA ARG A 308 23.86 14.18 1.64
C ARG A 308 23.37 14.96 0.42
N SER A 309 22.10 14.76 0.07
CA SER A 309 21.41 15.40 -1.05
C SER A 309 20.10 16.03 -0.53
N PRO A 310 20.16 17.20 0.15
CA PRO A 310 18.98 17.84 0.72
C PRO A 310 17.88 18.18 -0.30
N ASP A 311 18.23 18.23 -1.59
CA ASP A 311 17.33 18.53 -2.69
C ASP A 311 16.84 17.31 -3.49
N ASP A 312 17.10 16.09 -3.04
CA ASP A 312 16.58 14.88 -3.68
C ASP A 312 15.04 14.79 -3.52
N GLY A 313 14.32 15.23 -4.56
CA GLY A 313 12.86 15.28 -4.56
C GLY A 313 12.17 13.93 -4.34
N PHE A 314 12.79 12.85 -4.82
CA PHE A 314 12.30 11.48 -4.64
C PHE A 314 12.37 11.07 -3.16
N ALA A 315 13.49 11.35 -2.48
CA ALA A 315 13.62 11.14 -1.05
C ALA A 315 12.67 12.05 -0.25
N LYS A 316 12.49 13.32 -0.66
CA LYS A 316 11.52 14.25 -0.03
C LYS A 316 10.09 13.66 -0.03
N VAL A 317 9.55 13.23 -1.19
CA VAL A 317 8.17 12.68 -1.22
C VAL A 317 8.02 11.39 -0.39
N HIS A 318 9.00 10.50 -0.41
CA HIS A 318 8.94 9.25 0.35
C HIS A 318 9.14 9.46 1.87
N PHE A 319 10.02 10.37 2.27
CA PHE A 319 10.18 10.75 3.67
C PHE A 319 8.92 11.43 4.21
N GLY A 320 8.33 12.37 3.44
CA GLY A 320 7.05 12.98 3.77
C GLY A 320 5.92 11.95 3.90
N PHE A 321 5.83 10.98 2.99
CA PHE A 321 4.90 9.85 3.09
C PHE A 321 5.08 9.05 4.40
N ILE A 322 6.32 8.74 4.79
CA ILE A 322 6.62 8.04 6.05
C ILE A 322 6.21 8.86 7.26
N LEU A 323 6.57 10.15 7.33
CA LEU A 323 6.16 11.05 8.42
C LEU A 323 4.64 11.07 8.57
N LYS A 324 3.91 11.13 7.46
CA LYS A 324 2.44 11.09 7.48
C LYS A 324 1.90 9.75 7.98
N ALA A 325 2.51 8.63 7.61
CA ALA A 325 2.16 7.30 8.11
C ALA A 325 2.46 7.15 9.62
N GLU A 326 3.47 7.85 10.14
CA GLU A 326 3.73 8.00 11.59
C GLU A 326 2.80 9.02 12.29
N ASN A 327 1.75 9.50 11.60
CA ASN A 327 0.82 10.54 12.06
C ASN A 327 1.48 11.92 12.37
N LYS A 328 2.70 12.17 11.88
CA LYS A 328 3.39 13.46 11.96
C LYS A 328 2.91 14.39 10.83
N ILE A 329 1.61 14.72 10.86
CA ILE A 329 0.91 15.38 9.76
C ILE A 329 1.59 16.71 9.36
N ALA A 330 1.78 17.63 10.30
CA ALA A 330 2.41 18.93 10.03
C ALA A 330 3.86 18.81 9.51
N GLU A 331 4.63 17.85 10.02
CA GLU A 331 6.01 17.60 9.56
C GLU A 331 6.04 17.05 8.12
N SER A 332 5.04 16.28 7.71
CA SER A 332 4.99 15.64 6.38
C SER A 332 4.77 16.62 5.22
N ILE A 333 3.99 17.69 5.44
CA ILE A 333 3.56 18.65 4.42
C ILE A 333 4.73 19.28 3.65
N PRO A 334 5.75 19.90 4.29
CA PRO A 334 6.85 20.54 3.57
C PRO A 334 7.66 19.55 2.71
N PHE A 335 7.84 18.31 3.15
CA PHE A 335 8.56 17.28 2.39
C PHE A 335 7.74 16.76 1.20
N LEU A 336 6.45 16.48 1.39
CA LEU A 336 5.55 16.10 0.30
C LEU A 336 5.44 17.21 -0.75
N ARG A 337 5.26 18.46 -0.31
CA ARG A 337 5.16 19.65 -1.17
C ARG A 337 6.43 19.87 -1.99
N ALA A 338 7.58 20.07 -1.32
CA ALA A 338 8.85 20.33 -2.01
C ALA A 338 9.36 19.13 -2.83
N GLY A 339 8.93 17.91 -2.51
CA GLY A 339 9.18 16.73 -3.32
C GLY A 339 8.38 16.72 -4.62
N LEU A 340 7.08 17.06 -4.58
CA LEU A 340 6.23 17.21 -5.76
C LEU A 340 6.68 18.38 -6.65
N GLU A 341 6.95 19.54 -6.05
CA GLU A 341 7.43 20.76 -6.74
C GLU A 341 8.80 20.60 -7.41
N SER A 342 9.57 19.56 -7.05
CA SER A 342 10.86 19.27 -7.69
C SER A 342 10.74 18.69 -9.10
N GLU A 343 9.57 18.15 -9.46
CA GLU A 343 9.30 17.39 -10.70
C GLU A 343 10.29 16.23 -10.98
N ALA A 344 11.06 15.80 -9.98
CA ALA A 344 12.09 14.77 -10.15
C ALA A 344 11.47 13.42 -10.57
N PRO A 345 12.17 12.58 -11.37
CA PRO A 345 11.64 11.31 -11.82
C PRO A 345 11.13 10.42 -10.68
N GLY A 346 9.84 10.08 -10.71
CA GLY A 346 9.17 9.28 -9.66
C GLY A 346 8.47 10.09 -8.55
N THR A 347 8.50 11.42 -8.60
CA THR A 347 7.72 12.27 -7.66
C THR A 347 6.29 12.53 -8.15
N ASN A 348 6.05 12.58 -9.47
CA ASN A 348 4.71 12.76 -10.04
C ASN A 348 3.89 11.46 -9.96
N ASP A 349 3.42 11.13 -8.76
CA ASP A 349 2.66 9.92 -8.43
C ASP A 349 1.47 10.26 -7.52
N GLY A 350 0.28 9.76 -7.88
CA GLY A 350 -0.98 10.02 -7.20
C GLY A 350 -0.98 9.78 -5.69
N ARG A 351 -0.13 8.89 -5.17
CA ARG A 351 0.02 8.66 -3.71
C ARG A 351 0.46 9.92 -3.00
N PHE A 352 1.39 10.70 -3.57
CA PHE A 352 1.93 11.89 -2.90
C PHE A 352 0.94 13.06 -2.96
N TYR A 353 0.26 13.28 -4.10
CA TYR A 353 -0.85 14.23 -4.18
C TYR A 353 -1.97 13.91 -3.19
N PHE A 354 -2.34 12.62 -3.08
CA PHE A 354 -3.39 12.16 -2.17
C PHE A 354 -3.03 12.46 -0.71
N HIS A 355 -1.81 12.09 -0.32
CA HIS A 355 -1.33 12.24 1.03
C HIS A 355 -1.00 13.69 1.43
N LEU A 356 -0.54 14.53 0.49
CA LEU A 356 -0.36 15.97 0.73
C LEU A 356 -1.71 16.64 0.97
N GLY A 357 -2.70 16.38 0.12
CA GLY A 357 -4.04 16.95 0.30
C GLY A 357 -4.73 16.48 1.59
N ASP A 358 -4.64 15.19 1.94
CA ASP A 358 -5.18 14.67 3.22
C ASP A 358 -4.45 15.27 4.43
N ALA A 359 -3.12 15.45 4.36
CA ALA A 359 -2.37 16.13 5.41
C ALA A 359 -2.81 17.61 5.57
N LEU A 360 -3.00 18.32 4.46
CA LEU A 360 -3.49 19.71 4.46
C LEU A 360 -4.94 19.80 5.00
N GLN A 361 -5.84 18.90 4.60
CA GLN A 361 -7.22 18.85 5.14
C GLN A 361 -7.23 18.68 6.67
N ARG A 362 -6.42 17.76 7.21
CA ARG A 362 -6.29 17.53 8.66
C ARG A 362 -5.70 18.72 9.43
N MET A 363 -4.95 19.59 8.75
CA MET A 363 -4.44 20.86 9.31
C MET A 363 -5.42 22.03 9.15
N GLY A 364 -6.58 21.82 8.51
CA GLY A 364 -7.56 22.88 8.22
C GLY A 364 -7.30 23.66 6.92
N GLU A 365 -6.21 23.38 6.22
CA GLU A 365 -5.76 24.06 4.98
C GLU A 365 -6.53 23.57 3.74
N ARG A 366 -7.87 23.58 3.83
CA ARG A 366 -8.76 22.96 2.85
C ARG A 366 -8.54 23.50 1.44
N ASP A 367 -8.43 24.82 1.29
CA ASP A 367 -8.31 25.44 -0.03
C ASP A 367 -6.95 25.17 -0.69
N GLU A 368 -5.91 24.82 0.07
CA GLU A 368 -4.66 24.29 -0.48
C GLU A 368 -4.78 22.80 -0.83
N ALA A 369 -5.42 22.00 0.03
CA ALA A 369 -5.65 20.58 -0.26
C ALA A 369 -6.38 20.36 -1.59
N TYR A 370 -7.44 21.14 -1.86
CA TYR A 370 -8.20 21.05 -3.11
C TYR A 370 -7.43 21.55 -4.34
N ARG A 371 -6.45 22.47 -4.18
CA ARG A 371 -5.51 22.82 -5.25
C ARG A 371 -4.61 21.64 -5.61
N TRP A 372 -4.05 20.94 -4.62
CA TRP A 372 -3.26 19.74 -4.87
C TRP A 372 -4.08 18.58 -5.44
N TYR A 373 -5.36 18.44 -5.07
CA TYR A 373 -6.27 17.48 -5.70
C TYR A 373 -6.64 17.84 -7.14
N ALA A 374 -6.81 19.12 -7.46
CA ALA A 374 -7.01 19.59 -8.84
C ALA A 374 -5.78 19.29 -9.70
N GLN A 375 -4.58 19.66 -9.23
CA GLN A 375 -3.32 19.33 -9.92
C GLN A 375 -3.14 17.81 -10.09
N GLY A 376 -3.45 17.00 -9.07
CA GLY A 376 -3.41 15.54 -9.17
C GLY A 376 -4.40 14.97 -10.19
N HIS A 377 -5.56 15.62 -10.38
CA HIS A 377 -6.53 15.26 -11.42
C HIS A 377 -6.03 15.67 -12.83
N GLU A 378 -5.49 16.88 -12.99
CA GLU A 378 -4.91 17.39 -14.24
C GLU A 378 -3.73 16.53 -14.72
N GLN A 379 -2.91 16.03 -13.79
CA GLN A 379 -1.83 15.07 -14.05
C GLN A 379 -2.34 13.63 -14.31
N GLY A 380 -3.65 13.39 -14.26
CA GLY A 380 -4.29 12.11 -14.59
C GLY A 380 -4.25 11.05 -13.48
N HIS A 381 -3.88 11.40 -12.25
CA HIS A 381 -3.83 10.47 -11.11
C HIS A 381 -5.21 10.20 -10.50
N PHE A 382 -6.10 11.20 -10.50
CA PHE A 382 -7.45 11.10 -9.94
C PHE A 382 -8.52 11.18 -11.03
N SER A 383 -9.62 10.44 -10.86
CA SER A 383 -10.78 10.50 -11.77
C SER A 383 -11.46 11.87 -11.71
N SER A 384 -11.47 12.50 -10.53
CA SER A 384 -11.85 13.89 -10.31
C SER A 384 -11.30 14.39 -8.98
N VAL A 385 -11.45 15.69 -8.69
CA VAL A 385 -11.08 16.29 -7.40
C VAL A 385 -11.77 15.60 -6.20
N PHE A 386 -12.98 15.05 -6.39
CA PHE A 386 -13.69 14.30 -5.34
C PHE A 386 -13.42 12.79 -5.36
N GLN A 387 -13.14 12.19 -6.53
CA GLN A 387 -12.95 10.73 -6.66
C GLN A 387 -11.46 10.40 -6.84
N ARG A 388 -10.80 10.10 -5.71
CA ARG A 388 -9.32 10.05 -5.57
C ARG A 388 -8.75 8.67 -5.26
N SER A 389 -9.56 7.62 -5.41
CA SER A 389 -9.08 6.24 -5.38
C SER A 389 -7.98 5.99 -6.42
N LEU A 390 -7.03 5.11 -6.12
CA LEU A 390 -5.86 4.87 -6.98
C LEU A 390 -5.94 3.55 -7.77
N TYR A 391 -6.70 2.55 -7.30
CA TYR A 391 -6.74 1.21 -7.89
C TYR A 391 -7.95 1.00 -8.80
N ASN A 392 -8.06 1.81 -9.86
CA ASN A 392 -9.32 1.97 -10.61
C ASN A 392 -9.45 1.11 -11.88
N VAL A 393 -10.70 0.88 -12.29
CA VAL A 393 -11.06 0.54 -13.68
C VAL A 393 -11.65 1.78 -14.34
N ARG A 394 -11.10 2.17 -15.49
CA ARG A 394 -11.57 3.33 -16.27
C ARG A 394 -12.94 3.05 -16.93
N GLY A 395 -13.77 4.08 -17.07
CA GLY A 395 -15.06 4.00 -17.75
C GLY A 395 -16.23 3.49 -16.90
N LEU A 396 -16.02 3.17 -15.62
CA LEU A 396 -17.13 2.90 -14.69
C LEU A 396 -17.89 4.20 -14.39
N LYS A 397 -19.22 4.13 -14.38
CA LYS A 397 -20.14 5.22 -13.99
C LYS A 397 -19.76 5.70 -12.59
N ALA A 398 -19.43 6.99 -12.46
CA ALA A 398 -19.00 7.61 -11.21
C ALA A 398 -20.06 8.61 -10.73
N GLN A 399 -20.62 8.36 -9.57
CA GLN A 399 -21.50 9.29 -8.85
C GLN A 399 -21.43 8.98 -7.34
N PRO A 400 -21.53 9.99 -6.44
CA PRO A 400 -21.33 9.78 -5.01
C PRO A 400 -22.43 8.90 -4.39
N TRP A 401 -23.70 9.12 -4.74
CA TRP A 401 -24.85 8.40 -4.16
C TRP A 401 -25.58 7.57 -5.22
N TRP A 402 -26.08 6.40 -4.81
CA TRP A 402 -26.77 5.45 -5.69
C TRP A 402 -28.11 5.03 -5.10
N THR A 403 -29.06 4.70 -5.96
CA THR A 403 -30.30 4.01 -5.60
C THR A 403 -30.19 2.49 -5.82
N PRO A 404 -31.00 1.66 -5.12
CA PRO A 404 -31.03 0.21 -5.34
C PRO A 404 -31.34 -0.21 -6.79
N HIS A 405 -32.06 0.63 -7.54
CA HIS A 405 -32.39 0.36 -8.94
C HIS A 405 -31.21 0.63 -9.87
N GLU A 406 -30.43 1.70 -9.64
CA GLU A 406 -29.23 2.00 -10.43
C GLU A 406 -28.10 0.98 -10.27
N THR A 407 -28.03 0.31 -9.12
CA THR A 407 -27.04 -0.76 -8.91
C THR A 407 -27.50 -2.11 -9.47
N GLY A 408 -28.79 -2.30 -9.73
CA GLY A 408 -29.39 -3.59 -10.08
C GLY A 408 -29.49 -4.59 -8.91
N TYR A 409 -28.80 -4.35 -7.78
CA TYR A 409 -28.75 -5.25 -6.61
C TYR A 409 -30.01 -5.14 -5.72
N THR A 410 -31.18 -5.02 -6.33
CA THR A 410 -32.45 -4.81 -5.62
C THR A 410 -32.82 -5.96 -4.68
N GLU A 411 -32.52 -7.22 -5.03
CA GLU A 411 -32.82 -8.36 -4.15
C GLU A 411 -31.88 -8.48 -2.94
N LEU A 412 -30.61 -8.08 -3.08
CA LEU A 412 -29.70 -7.92 -1.94
C LEU A 412 -30.24 -6.86 -0.97
N VAL A 413 -30.57 -5.66 -1.50
CA VAL A 413 -31.14 -4.58 -0.68
C VAL A 413 -32.43 -5.01 0.00
N LYS A 414 -33.38 -5.63 -0.71
CA LYS A 414 -34.62 -6.15 -0.11
C LYS A 414 -34.35 -7.25 0.92
N ALA A 415 -33.35 -8.12 0.74
CA ALA A 415 -33.00 -9.13 1.73
C ALA A 415 -32.43 -8.51 3.01
N LEU A 416 -31.55 -7.51 2.88
CA LEU A 416 -31.01 -6.73 3.99
C LEU A 416 -32.13 -5.96 4.73
N GLU A 417 -32.98 -5.21 4.02
CA GLU A 417 -34.09 -4.45 4.63
C GLU A 417 -35.19 -5.34 5.23
N ARG A 418 -35.39 -6.58 4.75
CA ARG A 418 -36.32 -7.53 5.38
C ARG A 418 -35.70 -8.22 6.60
N GLY A 419 -34.41 -8.58 6.53
CA GLY A 419 -33.69 -9.30 7.58
C GLY A 419 -33.12 -8.42 8.70
N TRP A 420 -33.25 -7.09 8.60
CA TRP A 420 -32.49 -6.12 9.40
C TRP A 420 -32.54 -6.33 10.93
N ARG A 421 -33.68 -6.80 11.47
CA ARG A 421 -33.81 -7.06 12.91
C ARG A 421 -32.93 -8.22 13.36
N GLY A 422 -32.94 -9.35 12.64
CA GLY A 422 -32.05 -10.47 12.93
C GLY A 422 -30.58 -10.10 12.78
N ILE A 423 -30.25 -9.32 11.74
CA ILE A 423 -28.89 -8.79 11.49
C ILE A 423 -28.44 -7.88 12.66
N ARG A 424 -29.32 -7.01 13.14
CA ARG A 424 -29.08 -6.14 14.32
C ARG A 424 -28.90 -6.95 15.59
N ASP A 425 -29.77 -7.92 15.84
CA ASP A 425 -29.82 -8.65 17.10
C ASP A 425 -28.59 -9.56 17.26
N GLU A 426 -28.09 -10.16 16.18
CA GLU A 426 -26.79 -10.86 16.15
C GLU A 426 -25.60 -9.90 16.38
N ALA A 427 -25.64 -8.70 15.79
CA ALA A 427 -24.60 -7.71 15.99
C ALA A 427 -24.54 -7.23 17.45
N LEU A 428 -25.69 -6.97 18.07
CA LEU A 428 -25.80 -6.60 19.49
C LEU A 428 -25.34 -7.72 20.42
N ALA A 429 -25.67 -8.99 20.11
CA ALA A 429 -25.15 -10.15 20.83
C ALA A 429 -23.63 -10.33 20.68
N ALA A 430 -23.04 -9.85 19.58
CA ALA A 430 -21.60 -9.82 19.34
C ALA A 430 -20.88 -8.59 19.93
N MET A 431 -21.62 -7.57 20.42
CA MET A 431 -21.05 -6.37 21.02
C MET A 431 -20.64 -6.53 22.50
N ASP A 432 -20.85 -7.70 23.11
CA ASP A 432 -20.30 -7.98 24.44
C ASP A 432 -18.78 -7.79 24.44
N VAL A 433 -18.28 -6.94 25.32
CA VAL A 433 -16.87 -6.56 25.44
C VAL A 433 -15.98 -7.77 25.73
N GLN A 434 -16.51 -8.81 26.38
CA GLN A 434 -15.79 -10.06 26.63
C GLN A 434 -15.53 -10.89 25.36
N SER A 435 -16.25 -10.61 24.28
CA SER A 435 -16.25 -11.44 23.07
C SER A 435 -15.07 -11.17 22.11
N GLY A 436 -14.48 -9.97 22.16
CA GLY A 436 -13.35 -9.57 21.34
C GLY A 436 -13.60 -9.47 19.82
N PHE A 437 -14.85 -9.59 19.35
CA PHE A 437 -15.15 -9.58 17.90
C PHE A 437 -15.14 -8.18 17.26
N PHE A 438 -15.45 -7.15 18.04
CA PHE A 438 -15.33 -5.75 17.60
C PHE A 438 -13.91 -5.26 17.85
N LEU A 439 -13.13 -5.15 16.78
CA LEU A 439 -11.77 -4.62 16.81
C LEU A 439 -11.81 -3.11 16.52
N PRO A 440 -10.95 -2.30 17.15
CA PRO A 440 -10.75 -0.91 16.75
C PRO A 440 -10.44 -0.81 15.25
N GLU A 441 -10.86 0.27 14.62
CA GLU A 441 -10.45 0.57 13.25
C GLU A 441 -9.02 1.18 13.26
N GLU A 442 -8.15 0.84 12.30
CA GLU A 442 -6.68 1.06 12.41
C GLU A 442 -6.06 1.88 11.25
N GLU A 443 -6.83 2.29 10.23
CA GLU A 443 -6.34 3.00 9.03
C GLU A 443 -6.04 4.50 9.28
N ASN A 444 -5.97 4.94 10.54
CA ASN A 444 -5.73 6.33 10.98
C ASN A 444 -6.71 7.36 10.34
N LEU A 445 -7.99 6.99 10.27
CA LEU A 445 -9.05 7.82 9.67
C LEU A 445 -9.81 8.68 10.70
N ARG A 446 -9.71 8.39 11.99
CA ARG A 446 -10.37 9.16 13.06
C ARG A 446 -9.62 10.45 13.38
N GLU A 447 -10.37 11.52 13.64
CA GLU A 447 -9.89 12.67 14.43
C GLU A 447 -9.96 12.35 15.92
N LYS A 448 -11.11 11.84 16.36
CA LYS A 448 -11.47 11.66 17.78
C LYS A 448 -12.59 10.63 17.93
N GLY A 449 -12.80 10.17 19.18
CA GLY A 449 -13.84 9.22 19.57
C GLY A 449 -13.55 7.77 19.16
N ASP A 450 -14.48 6.87 19.52
CA ASP A 450 -14.32 5.43 19.31
C ASP A 450 -15.08 4.93 18.07
N TRP A 451 -14.40 4.06 17.31
CA TRP A 451 -14.92 3.35 16.14
C TRP A 451 -14.36 1.94 16.12
N ALA A 452 -15.25 0.94 16.08
CA ALA A 452 -14.88 -0.46 16.01
C ALA A 452 -15.71 -1.20 14.94
N GLN A 453 -15.17 -2.34 14.49
CA GLN A 453 -15.72 -3.14 13.40
C GLN A 453 -15.64 -4.64 13.70
N PHE A 454 -16.64 -5.38 13.25
CA PHE A 454 -16.67 -6.84 13.33
C PHE A 454 -16.92 -7.43 11.93
N THR A 455 -15.88 -8.05 11.36
CA THR A 455 -15.83 -8.44 9.94
C THR A 455 -16.24 -9.89 9.71
N LEU A 456 -17.16 -10.10 8.77
CA LEU A 456 -17.68 -11.40 8.33
C LEU A 456 -17.06 -11.86 7.00
N TRP A 457 -16.82 -10.94 6.06
CA TRP A 457 -16.02 -11.18 4.85
C TRP A 457 -14.99 -10.08 4.63
N GLN A 458 -13.82 -10.45 4.13
CA GLN A 458 -12.78 -9.53 3.67
C GLN A 458 -12.08 -10.13 2.44
N GLN A 459 -11.87 -9.33 1.39
CA GLN A 459 -11.26 -9.79 0.14
C GLN A 459 -11.96 -11.03 -0.47
N GLY A 460 -13.28 -11.12 -0.32
CA GLY A 460 -14.08 -12.27 -0.77
C GLY A 460 -13.88 -13.56 0.06
N ARG A 461 -13.20 -13.50 1.21
CA ARG A 461 -12.93 -14.63 2.11
C ARG A 461 -13.82 -14.54 3.34
N LYS A 462 -14.52 -15.64 3.66
CA LYS A 462 -15.43 -15.75 4.81
C LYS A 462 -14.65 -15.92 6.12
N SER A 463 -15.13 -15.28 7.18
CA SER A 463 -14.67 -15.48 8.56
C SER A 463 -15.51 -16.56 9.24
N GLU A 464 -14.99 -17.79 9.36
CA GLU A 464 -15.73 -18.90 9.99
C GLU A 464 -15.93 -18.72 11.50
N SER A 465 -15.09 -17.95 12.18
CA SER A 465 -15.35 -17.52 13.57
C SER A 465 -16.45 -16.46 13.63
N GLY A 466 -16.42 -15.47 12.73
CA GLY A 466 -17.44 -14.42 12.66
C GLY A 466 -18.82 -14.96 12.29
N CYS A 467 -18.91 -15.81 11.28
CA CYS A 467 -20.18 -16.40 10.86
C CYS A 467 -20.78 -17.40 11.85
N ARG A 468 -19.99 -18.00 12.76
CA ARG A 468 -20.54 -18.74 13.91
C ARG A 468 -21.16 -17.83 14.97
N ARG A 469 -20.79 -16.55 15.00
CA ARG A 469 -21.37 -15.53 15.91
C ARG A 469 -22.57 -14.81 15.29
N ALA A 470 -22.62 -14.68 13.96
CA ALA A 470 -23.73 -14.10 13.20
C ALA A 470 -24.27 -15.05 12.09
N PRO A 471 -24.79 -16.24 12.46
CA PRO A 471 -25.18 -17.27 11.48
C PRO A 471 -26.34 -16.88 10.57
N THR A 472 -27.34 -16.14 11.07
CA THR A 472 -28.48 -15.66 10.29
C THR A 472 -28.01 -14.63 9.26
N THR A 473 -27.17 -13.69 9.70
CA THR A 473 -26.56 -12.68 8.83
C THR A 473 -25.73 -13.34 7.72
N CYS A 474 -24.89 -14.31 8.06
CA CYS A 474 -24.08 -15.01 7.07
C CYS A 474 -24.94 -15.86 6.10
N SER A 475 -25.98 -16.53 6.58
CA SER A 475 -26.91 -17.28 5.71
C SER A 475 -27.66 -16.37 4.72
N ILE A 476 -28.00 -15.14 5.12
CA ILE A 476 -28.53 -14.13 4.18
C ILE A 476 -27.47 -13.77 3.14
N MET A 477 -26.23 -13.48 3.56
CA MET A 477 -25.17 -12.99 2.68
C MET A 477 -24.64 -14.04 1.69
N GLU A 478 -24.59 -15.32 2.07
CA GLU A 478 -24.11 -16.43 1.21
C GLU A 478 -24.90 -16.57 -0.11
N ARG A 479 -26.11 -16.01 -0.18
CA ARG A 479 -26.94 -15.95 -1.39
C ARG A 479 -26.49 -14.91 -2.43
N PHE A 480 -25.59 -13.99 -2.06
CA PHE A 480 -25.27 -12.78 -2.85
C PHE A 480 -23.78 -12.71 -3.23
N PRO A 481 -23.34 -13.47 -4.26
CA PRO A 481 -21.94 -13.50 -4.71
C PRO A 481 -21.42 -12.16 -5.23
N GLU A 482 -22.29 -11.21 -5.57
CA GLU A 482 -21.92 -9.81 -5.86
C GLU A 482 -21.23 -9.10 -4.69
N SER A 483 -21.48 -9.55 -3.45
CA SER A 483 -20.86 -9.05 -2.22
C SER A 483 -19.88 -10.05 -1.62
N THR A 484 -20.29 -11.31 -1.40
CA THR A 484 -19.41 -12.31 -0.76
C THR A 484 -18.23 -12.72 -1.64
N GLY A 485 -18.35 -12.56 -2.96
CA GLY A 485 -17.25 -12.68 -3.93
C GLY A 485 -16.54 -11.37 -4.26
N CYS A 486 -16.77 -10.28 -3.51
CA CYS A 486 -16.11 -8.99 -3.74
C CYS A 486 -14.68 -9.00 -3.16
N THR A 487 -13.69 -9.30 -3.99
CA THR A 487 -12.27 -9.38 -3.56
C THR A 487 -11.64 -8.03 -3.21
N ARG A 488 -12.35 -6.92 -3.50
CA ARG A 488 -11.96 -5.55 -3.16
C ARG A 488 -12.88 -4.92 -2.10
N GLY A 489 -13.71 -5.73 -1.45
CA GLY A 489 -14.73 -5.31 -0.50
C GLY A 489 -14.69 -6.06 0.81
N GLN A 490 -15.49 -5.58 1.74
CA GLN A 490 -15.71 -6.18 3.06
C GLN A 490 -17.21 -6.27 3.38
N VAL A 491 -17.58 -7.23 4.22
CA VAL A 491 -18.91 -7.33 4.84
C VAL A 491 -18.69 -7.32 6.34
N LYS A 492 -19.16 -6.28 7.03
CA LYS A 492 -18.81 -6.03 8.45
C LYS A 492 -19.86 -5.22 9.19
N PHE A 493 -20.04 -5.50 10.47
CA PHE A 493 -20.70 -4.57 11.39
C PHE A 493 -19.75 -3.44 11.75
N SER A 494 -20.29 -2.25 11.99
CA SER A 494 -19.53 -1.05 12.32
C SER A 494 -20.26 -0.24 13.38
N VAL A 495 -19.63 -0.09 14.55
CA VAL A 495 -20.15 0.64 15.70
C VAL A 495 -19.34 1.91 15.94
N MET A 496 -20.03 3.03 16.14
CA MET A 496 -19.41 4.34 16.33
C MET A 496 -20.04 5.05 17.52
N HIS A 497 -19.22 5.51 18.45
CA HIS A 497 -19.66 6.06 19.72
C HIS A 497 -19.86 7.59 19.66
N PRO A 498 -20.53 8.19 20.66
CA PRO A 498 -20.67 9.65 20.79
C PRO A 498 -19.33 10.39 20.73
N GLY A 499 -19.31 11.53 20.05
CA GLY A 499 -18.13 12.39 19.90
C GLY A 499 -17.14 11.93 18.83
N THR A 500 -17.45 10.87 18.07
CA THR A 500 -16.58 10.38 17.00
C THR A 500 -16.69 11.23 15.74
N HIS A 501 -15.52 11.62 15.20
CA HIS A 501 -15.40 12.23 13.88
C HIS A 501 -14.35 11.49 13.07
N VAL A 502 -14.70 11.13 11.83
CA VAL A 502 -13.82 10.50 10.84
C VAL A 502 -13.53 11.53 9.77
N TRP A 503 -12.24 11.80 9.54
CA TRP A 503 -11.74 12.77 8.57
C TRP A 503 -12.31 12.53 7.16
N PRO A 504 -12.34 13.55 6.29
CA PRO A 504 -12.60 13.34 4.87
C PRO A 504 -11.58 12.35 4.29
N HIS A 505 -12.05 11.29 3.65
CA HIS A 505 -11.19 10.25 3.07
C HIS A 505 -11.84 9.61 1.84
N THR A 506 -11.07 8.83 1.09
CA THR A 506 -11.56 8.01 -0.04
C THR A 506 -11.13 6.57 0.14
N GLY A 507 -12.00 5.62 -0.20
CA GLY A 507 -11.66 4.23 -0.40
C GLY A 507 -10.62 4.04 -1.52
N PRO A 508 -9.89 2.91 -1.55
CA PRO A 508 -8.76 2.73 -2.43
C PRO A 508 -9.13 2.48 -3.91
N THR A 509 -10.39 2.22 -4.24
CA THR A 509 -10.81 1.67 -5.55
C THR A 509 -12.23 2.10 -5.93
N ASN A 510 -12.44 2.51 -7.19
CA ASN A 510 -13.78 2.73 -7.77
C ASN A 510 -14.52 1.44 -8.17
N CYS A 511 -13.90 0.27 -7.94
CA CYS A 511 -14.43 -1.04 -8.37
C CYS A 511 -15.50 -1.61 -7.42
N ARG A 512 -15.89 -0.89 -6.36
CA ARG A 512 -16.93 -1.29 -5.41
C ARG A 512 -17.95 -0.18 -5.19
N LEU A 513 -19.15 -0.56 -4.77
CA LEU A 513 -20.10 0.35 -4.12
C LEU A 513 -20.32 -0.14 -2.68
N ARG A 514 -20.55 0.79 -1.76
CA ARG A 514 -20.74 0.51 -0.34
C ARG A 514 -22.19 0.72 0.06
N LEU A 515 -22.82 -0.35 0.55
CA LEU A 515 -24.15 -0.32 1.15
C LEU A 515 -23.99 -0.16 2.67
N HIS A 516 -24.75 0.76 3.27
CA HIS A 516 -24.89 0.91 4.71
C HIS A 516 -26.34 0.65 5.12
N LEU A 517 -26.61 -0.50 5.74
CA LEU A 517 -27.88 -0.80 6.41
C LEU A 517 -27.86 -0.22 7.84
N GLY A 518 -28.83 0.62 8.19
CA GLY A 518 -28.98 1.10 9.57
C GLY A 518 -29.52 0.01 10.51
N LEU A 519 -28.84 -0.22 11.64
CA LEU A 519 -29.24 -1.23 12.63
C LEU A 519 -29.70 -0.61 13.96
N VAL A 520 -28.92 0.33 14.50
CA VAL A 520 -29.29 1.16 15.66
C VAL A 520 -28.85 2.59 15.35
N ILE A 521 -29.80 3.49 15.08
CA ILE A 521 -29.50 4.86 14.63
C ILE A 521 -30.07 5.89 15.61
N PRO A 522 -29.23 6.44 16.50
CA PRO A 522 -29.59 7.60 17.31
C PRO A 522 -29.89 8.83 16.44
N THR A 523 -31.01 9.49 16.70
CA THR A 523 -31.41 10.75 16.05
C THR A 523 -31.70 11.84 17.09
N PRO A 524 -31.35 13.11 16.81
CA PRO A 524 -30.44 13.56 15.74
C PRO A 524 -28.96 13.21 16.04
N GLY A 525 -28.06 13.47 15.09
CA GLY A 525 -26.61 13.52 15.34
C GLY A 525 -25.73 12.55 14.56
N CYS A 526 -26.31 11.59 13.82
CA CYS A 526 -25.56 10.62 13.02
C CYS A 526 -25.66 10.94 11.52
N ARG A 527 -24.60 11.52 10.92
CA ARG A 527 -24.58 11.90 9.49
C ARG A 527 -23.31 11.46 8.75
N ILE A 528 -23.44 11.29 7.44
CA ILE A 528 -22.35 11.02 6.49
C ILE A 528 -22.45 11.96 5.29
N ARG A 529 -21.33 12.61 4.94
CA ARG A 529 -21.16 13.36 3.69
C ARG A 529 -20.50 12.44 2.66
N CYS A 530 -20.94 12.50 1.40
CA CYS A 530 -20.22 11.95 0.26
C CYS A 530 -20.24 12.99 -0.88
N ALA A 531 -19.05 13.39 -1.35
CA ALA A 531 -18.83 14.61 -2.12
C ALA A 531 -19.50 15.84 -1.43
N ASN A 532 -20.49 16.46 -2.08
CA ASN A 532 -21.18 17.65 -1.57
C ASN A 532 -22.46 17.31 -0.78
N ASP A 533 -22.95 16.06 -0.86
CA ASP A 533 -24.26 15.67 -0.35
C ASP A 533 -24.14 14.96 1.00
N THR A 534 -24.86 15.46 2.01
CA THR A 534 -24.92 14.87 3.36
C THR A 534 -26.22 14.13 3.58
N ARG A 535 -26.17 12.94 4.19
CA ARG A 535 -27.33 12.09 4.49
C ARG A 535 -27.24 11.52 5.90
N GLU A 536 -28.39 11.15 6.46
CA GLU A 536 -28.52 10.40 7.71
C GLU A 536 -28.99 8.97 7.44
N TRP A 537 -28.61 8.04 8.31
CA TRP A 537 -29.10 6.66 8.25
C TRP A 537 -30.51 6.55 8.82
N GLN A 538 -31.22 5.48 8.49
CA GLN A 538 -32.49 5.11 9.10
C GLN A 538 -32.46 3.60 9.43
N GLU A 539 -33.06 3.20 10.55
CA GLU A 539 -33.11 1.79 10.95
C GLU A 539 -33.88 0.94 9.92
N GLY A 540 -33.31 -0.20 9.55
CA GLY A 540 -33.88 -1.09 8.53
C GLY A 540 -33.81 -0.56 7.10
N LYS A 541 -33.08 0.54 6.84
CA LYS A 541 -32.90 1.13 5.51
C LYS A 541 -31.46 1.15 5.03
N VAL A 542 -31.30 0.98 3.72
CA VAL A 542 -29.99 0.98 3.05
C VAL A 542 -29.70 2.33 2.39
N LEU A 543 -28.58 2.95 2.77
CA LEU A 543 -27.90 3.95 1.95
C LEU A 543 -26.88 3.25 1.02
N ILE A 544 -26.70 3.76 -0.19
CA ILE A 544 -25.67 3.27 -1.12
C ILE A 544 -24.84 4.45 -1.63
N PHE A 545 -23.53 4.35 -1.51
CA PHE A 545 -22.58 5.34 -2.03
C PHE A 545 -21.36 4.69 -2.66
N ASP A 546 -20.68 5.42 -3.52
CA ASP A 546 -19.36 5.06 -4.03
C ASP A 546 -18.30 5.60 -3.06
N ASP A 547 -17.67 4.72 -2.27
CA ASP A 547 -16.69 5.12 -1.25
C ASP A 547 -15.36 5.61 -1.86
N SER A 548 -15.16 5.50 -3.18
CA SER A 548 -14.02 6.13 -3.86
C SER A 548 -14.14 7.66 -3.97
N PHE A 549 -15.34 8.20 -3.77
CA PHE A 549 -15.56 9.64 -3.56
C PHE A 549 -15.20 10.03 -2.12
N GLU A 550 -14.78 11.28 -1.95
CA GLU A 550 -14.50 11.83 -0.62
C GLU A 550 -15.74 11.76 0.27
N HIS A 551 -15.60 11.12 1.42
CA HIS A 551 -16.64 11.00 2.41
C HIS A 551 -16.13 11.23 3.83
N GLU A 552 -17.03 11.70 4.70
CA GLU A 552 -16.73 12.22 6.03
C GLU A 552 -17.90 11.87 6.97
N VAL A 553 -17.62 11.54 8.23
CA VAL A 553 -18.62 10.95 9.13
C VAL A 553 -18.58 11.57 10.52
N TRP A 554 -19.74 11.95 11.03
CA TRP A 554 -19.92 12.51 12.36
C TRP A 554 -20.90 11.68 13.19
N GLN A 555 -20.58 11.56 14.47
CA GLN A 555 -21.38 10.91 15.50
C GLN A 555 -21.50 11.87 16.70
N ASP A 556 -22.40 12.84 16.56
CA ASP A 556 -22.68 13.87 17.57
C ASP A 556 -23.86 13.48 18.48
N ALA A 557 -24.36 12.24 18.39
CA ALA A 557 -25.50 11.76 19.16
C ALA A 557 -25.09 11.27 20.55
N ASN A 558 -26.07 11.05 21.45
CA ASN A 558 -25.82 10.70 22.85
C ASN A 558 -25.63 9.18 23.13
N ARG A 559 -25.74 8.33 22.12
CA ARG A 559 -25.61 6.86 22.21
C ARG A 559 -24.85 6.32 21.00
N ALA A 560 -24.38 5.07 21.06
CA ALA A 560 -23.68 4.45 19.94
C ALA A 560 -24.58 4.23 18.71
N ARG A 561 -24.00 4.38 17.51
CA ARG A 561 -24.62 4.11 16.21
C ARG A 561 -24.06 2.81 15.65
N LEU A 562 -24.94 1.86 15.34
CA LEU A 562 -24.59 0.56 14.73
C LEU A 562 -25.14 0.48 13.31
N ILE A 563 -24.26 0.14 12.36
CA ILE A 563 -24.61 -0.12 10.95
C ILE A 563 -24.01 -1.45 10.48
N PHE A 564 -24.59 -2.02 9.43
CA PHE A 564 -24.00 -3.13 8.69
C PHE A 564 -23.53 -2.63 7.32
N ILE A 565 -22.23 -2.80 7.08
CA ILE A 565 -21.53 -2.40 5.86
C ILE A 565 -21.43 -3.62 4.94
N VAL A 566 -21.91 -3.47 3.71
CA VAL A 566 -21.90 -4.50 2.68
C VAL A 566 -21.31 -3.90 1.42
N ASP A 567 -20.06 -4.22 1.10
CA ASP A 567 -19.47 -3.84 -0.18
C ASP A 567 -19.94 -4.80 -1.28
N VAL A 568 -20.22 -4.26 -2.45
CA VAL A 568 -20.55 -5.01 -3.68
C VAL A 568 -19.60 -4.62 -4.79
N TRP A 569 -19.38 -5.50 -5.76
CA TRP A 569 -18.76 -5.12 -7.03
C TRP A 569 -19.49 -3.95 -7.68
N HIS A 570 -18.76 -3.01 -8.30
CA HIS A 570 -19.38 -1.99 -9.16
C HIS A 570 -20.19 -2.67 -10.28
N PRO A 571 -21.46 -2.29 -10.51
CA PRO A 571 -22.38 -3.07 -11.34
C PRO A 571 -21.91 -3.25 -12.78
N GLN A 572 -21.17 -2.29 -13.34
CA GLN A 572 -20.66 -2.34 -14.71
C GLN A 572 -19.41 -3.20 -14.89
N LEU A 573 -18.80 -3.72 -13.81
CA LEU A 573 -17.70 -4.67 -13.93
C LEU A 573 -18.20 -5.99 -14.52
N THR A 574 -17.56 -6.44 -15.60
CA THR A 574 -17.85 -7.73 -16.23
C THR A 574 -17.49 -8.91 -15.33
N ALA A 575 -18.11 -10.07 -15.56
CA ALA A 575 -17.78 -11.29 -14.83
C ALA A 575 -16.32 -11.73 -14.99
N HIS A 576 -15.64 -11.35 -16.09
CA HIS A 576 -14.20 -11.57 -16.25
C HIS A 576 -13.40 -10.68 -15.30
N GLN A 577 -13.65 -9.35 -15.30
CA GLN A 577 -12.95 -8.40 -14.42
C GLN A 577 -13.12 -8.76 -12.93
N ARG A 578 -14.34 -9.12 -12.50
CA ARG A 578 -14.60 -9.57 -11.11
C ARG A 578 -13.78 -10.80 -10.69
N ARG A 579 -13.31 -11.61 -11.64
CA ARG A 579 -12.45 -12.79 -11.38
C ARG A 579 -10.94 -12.50 -11.52
N THR A 580 -10.54 -11.50 -12.29
CA THR A 580 -9.12 -11.26 -12.62
C THR A 580 -8.53 -10.01 -11.95
N LEU A 581 -9.34 -9.10 -11.43
CA LEU A 581 -8.87 -7.98 -10.62
C LEU A 581 -8.25 -8.49 -9.32
N SER A 582 -7.05 -7.99 -9.00
CA SER A 582 -6.36 -8.28 -7.74
C SER A 582 -7.22 -7.87 -6.53
N PRO A 583 -7.17 -8.62 -5.42
CA PRO A 583 -7.75 -8.19 -4.15
C PRO A 583 -7.15 -6.87 -3.64
N ILE A 584 -7.93 -6.16 -2.82
CA ILE A 584 -7.54 -4.97 -2.05
C ILE A 584 -8.23 -5.04 -0.68
#